data_AF-A0A9Q0RPM7-F1
#
_entry.id   AF-A0A9Q0RPM7-F1
#
_cell.length_a   1.000
_cell.length_b   1.000
_cell.length_c   1.000
_cell.angle_alpha   90.00
_cell.angle_beta   90.00
_cell.angle_gamma   90.00
#
_symmetry.space_group_name_H-M   'P 1'
#
loop_
_entity.id
_entity.type
_entity.pdbx_description
1 polymer ?
#
loop_
_entity_poly.entity_id
_entity_poly.type
_entity_poly.pdbx_seq_one_letter_code
_entity_poly.pdbx_strand_id
1 'polypeptide(L)'
;MTIGNIKLFESELILQASIESKPTVNKYDNFCVNKPSAIQYRHQYVWRNIIALIILHIIAIYGFVLIPFTKSATVLFTYFLMVFGSLGVQTGAHRLWAHRSYEANWPLRLFLSLCHVMALQNDLYEWCRDHRTHHKWSDTDADPHNSSRGFFFAHCGWLMVRKHPDVKRMGRTIDLSDLERDPIVMFQRRFYIPLVFIFWGFIPSWIPVHFWNETIINSIVACVFLRYVVSLNFTWLVNSWAHLYGNRPYDRHIGPVEASCRNFLMGEGFHNYHHTFPWDYSASELGPWDVFNPATIAINIFHHLGWAWNLKKVNPRLIQTKIECTGDINIDPFEMKSLSVSDVNHRSESIAIGFIQIGVTPYPNVILFYADNSIQCVITIYGIIYLGASLSITVPSDVVSNLANKIVTDQCSILAISGHKISIVQKLFDNKQLYSDAISCLKTIVIIDSTGGEDVLASLTRKQVVNYETLLHAGMGCKLKSIPYYSFNNFPNDKLLIMNTINEQKRKIVNNQTFLRILMNETEDSVGKRIIVSYPIGHLFGLSSIYSILLNGMILIPTREINTEHILQLVERFRVQWLMVTYQILVEMGKIDFRSKYDLSSLEIIKFGGNVCDTILQQKIKNVYNVQTLHFSDKY
;
A
#
# COMPACT_ATOMS: atom_id res chain seq x y z
N MET A 1 -37.49 30.72 -32.06
CA MET A 1 -38.20 30.04 -30.95
C MET A 1 -38.42 28.59 -31.36
N THR A 2 -38.01 27.68 -30.48
CA THR A 2 -38.48 26.28 -30.33
C THR A 2 -38.20 25.23 -31.42
N ILE A 3 -37.50 24.18 -30.94
CA ILE A 3 -37.65 22.74 -31.21
C ILE A 3 -37.26 22.25 -32.60
N GLY A 4 -36.09 21.62 -32.67
CA GLY A 4 -35.69 20.76 -33.78
C GLY A 4 -34.17 20.63 -33.87
N ASN A 5 -33.59 19.63 -33.21
CA ASN A 5 -32.35 18.91 -33.59
C ASN A 5 -31.82 17.99 -32.46
N ILE A 6 -32.69 17.14 -31.91
CA ILE A 6 -32.29 15.94 -31.17
C ILE A 6 -32.97 14.76 -31.89
N LYS A 7 -32.40 14.34 -33.03
CA LYS A 7 -32.83 13.11 -33.72
C LYS A 7 -31.81 12.53 -34.72
N LEU A 8 -30.54 12.93 -34.65
CA LEU A 8 -29.48 12.49 -35.57
C LEU A 8 -28.32 11.74 -34.90
N PHE A 9 -28.42 11.37 -33.62
CA PHE A 9 -27.36 10.62 -32.91
C PHE A 9 -27.79 9.22 -32.40
N GLU A 10 -29.02 8.77 -32.65
CA GLU A 10 -29.49 7.44 -32.23
C GLU A 10 -29.48 6.36 -33.34
N SER A 11 -29.21 6.71 -34.60
CA SER A 11 -29.35 5.79 -35.73
C SER A 11 -28.06 5.12 -36.24
N GLU A 12 -26.87 5.44 -35.69
CA GLU A 12 -25.61 4.74 -36.04
C GLU A 12 -25.18 3.68 -35.02
N LEU A 13 -25.83 3.59 -33.85
CA LEU A 13 -25.45 2.66 -32.77
C LEU A 13 -26.27 1.38 -32.70
N ILE A 14 -27.27 1.19 -33.56
CA ILE A 14 -28.20 0.03 -33.53
C ILE A 14 -27.97 -0.97 -34.68
N LEU A 15 -27.08 -0.68 -35.63
CA LEU A 15 -26.86 -1.52 -36.83
C LEU A 15 -25.63 -2.44 -36.78
N GLN A 16 -25.28 -2.96 -35.60
CA GLN A 16 -24.29 -4.06 -35.47
C GLN A 16 -24.72 -5.22 -34.55
N ALA A 17 -25.96 -5.23 -34.07
CA ALA A 17 -26.51 -6.34 -33.30
C ALA A 17 -27.67 -6.99 -34.06
N SER A 18 -27.35 -7.91 -35.01
CA SER A 18 -28.21 -9.01 -35.50
C SER A 18 -27.90 -9.35 -36.97
N ILE A 19 -26.83 -10.11 -37.22
CA ILE A 19 -26.74 -10.99 -38.39
C ILE A 19 -26.16 -12.34 -37.93
N GLU A 20 -27.08 -13.30 -37.81
CA GLU A 20 -26.98 -14.74 -38.05
C GLU A 20 -25.70 -15.51 -37.67
N SER A 21 -25.91 -16.38 -36.68
CA SER A 21 -25.12 -17.55 -36.33
C SER A 21 -24.89 -18.52 -37.50
N LYS A 22 -23.65 -18.54 -38.03
CA LYS A 22 -23.01 -19.72 -38.63
C LYS A 22 -21.55 -19.77 -38.16
N PRO A 23 -20.95 -20.96 -37.98
CA PRO A 23 -19.69 -21.11 -37.28
C PRO A 23 -18.54 -20.62 -38.18
N THR A 24 -18.17 -19.35 -38.03
CA THR A 24 -16.89 -18.87 -38.53
C THR A 24 -15.82 -19.39 -37.59
N VAL A 25 -15.11 -20.42 -38.05
CA VAL A 25 -13.82 -20.85 -37.50
C VAL A 25 -12.98 -19.59 -37.29
N ASN A 26 -12.78 -19.20 -36.04
CA ASN A 26 -12.00 -18.04 -35.67
C ASN A 26 -10.58 -18.25 -36.21
N LYS A 27 -10.23 -17.48 -37.24
CA LYS A 27 -8.88 -17.37 -37.79
C LYS A 27 -7.88 -16.71 -36.83
N TYR A 28 -8.24 -16.60 -35.55
CA TYR A 28 -7.42 -16.06 -34.46
C TYR A 28 -7.05 -17.10 -33.40
N ASP A 29 -7.53 -18.35 -33.50
CA ASP A 29 -7.13 -19.45 -32.59
C ASP A 29 -5.85 -20.20 -33.02
N ASN A 30 -5.17 -19.73 -34.08
CA ASN A 30 -3.87 -20.27 -34.53
C ASN A 30 -2.67 -19.35 -34.30
N PHE A 31 -2.80 -18.37 -33.39
CA PHE A 31 -1.64 -17.81 -32.70
C PHE A 31 -1.54 -18.39 -31.28
N CYS A 32 -1.72 -19.70 -31.14
CA CYS A 32 -0.66 -20.45 -30.48
C CYS A 32 0.62 -20.20 -31.29
N VAL A 33 1.27 -19.05 -31.03
CA VAL A 33 2.71 -19.00 -31.14
C VAL A 33 3.14 -20.19 -30.30
N ASN A 34 3.55 -21.27 -30.97
CA ASN A 34 4.50 -22.19 -30.40
C ASN A 34 5.50 -21.28 -29.72
N LYS A 35 5.42 -21.13 -28.38
CA LYS A 35 6.44 -20.41 -27.62
C LYS A 35 7.69 -21.10 -28.11
N PRO A 36 8.54 -20.46 -28.94
CA PRO A 36 9.79 -21.10 -29.31
C PRO A 36 10.39 -21.43 -27.96
N SER A 37 10.65 -22.71 -27.71
CA SER A 37 11.18 -23.21 -26.43
C SER A 37 12.07 -22.13 -25.86
N ALA A 38 11.63 -21.42 -24.81
CA ALA A 38 12.16 -20.10 -24.50
C ALA A 38 13.68 -20.24 -24.44
N ILE A 39 14.37 -19.74 -25.48
CA ILE A 39 15.82 -19.87 -25.52
C ILE A 39 16.26 -18.98 -24.38
N GLN A 40 16.58 -19.62 -23.25
CA GLN A 40 16.95 -18.92 -22.04
C GLN A 40 18.18 -18.08 -22.39
N TYR A 41 17.99 -16.77 -22.48
CA TYR A 41 19.08 -15.88 -22.86
C TYR A 41 20.23 -16.07 -21.87
N ARG A 42 21.37 -16.53 -22.37
CA ARG A 42 22.55 -16.73 -21.54
C ARG A 42 23.28 -15.41 -21.39
N HIS A 43 23.39 -14.93 -20.16
CA HIS A 43 24.14 -13.72 -19.85
C HIS A 43 25.60 -13.84 -20.28
N GLN A 44 26.08 -12.81 -20.99
CA GLN A 44 27.49 -12.65 -21.32
C GLN A 44 28.13 -11.72 -20.30
N TYR A 45 28.98 -12.26 -19.43
CA TYR A 45 29.66 -11.51 -18.38
C TYR A 45 30.68 -10.53 -18.95
N VAL A 46 30.77 -9.36 -18.33
CA VAL A 46 31.75 -8.32 -18.62
C VAL A 46 32.71 -8.25 -17.43
N TRP A 47 33.72 -9.13 -17.43
CA TRP A 47 34.66 -9.30 -16.31
C TRP A 47 35.33 -8.01 -15.84
N ARG A 48 35.65 -7.10 -16.77
CA ARG A 48 36.16 -5.77 -16.44
C ARG A 48 35.23 -5.02 -15.48
N ASN A 49 33.93 -5.03 -15.74
CA ASN A 49 32.94 -4.33 -14.92
C ASN A 49 32.75 -5.03 -13.57
N ILE A 50 32.74 -6.38 -13.56
CA ILE A 50 32.65 -7.18 -12.33
C ILE A 50 33.82 -6.84 -11.40
N ILE A 51 35.05 -6.93 -11.90
CA ILE A 51 36.26 -6.65 -11.11
C ILE A 51 36.27 -5.20 -10.63
N ALA A 52 35.93 -4.24 -11.49
CA ALA A 52 35.87 -2.83 -11.12
C ALA A 52 34.84 -2.57 -10.01
N LEU A 53 33.65 -3.17 -10.08
CA LEU A 53 32.62 -3.05 -9.04
C LEU A 53 33.08 -3.68 -7.72
N ILE A 54 33.73 -4.85 -7.76
CA ILE A 54 34.28 -5.49 -6.55
C ILE A 54 35.32 -4.58 -5.89
N ILE A 55 36.31 -4.09 -6.64
CA ILE A 55 37.35 -3.18 -6.13
C ILE A 55 36.72 -1.92 -5.55
N LEU A 56 35.76 -1.33 -6.27
CA LEU A 56 35.07 -0.12 -5.85
C LEU A 56 34.38 -0.31 -4.48
N HIS A 57 33.68 -1.43 -4.27
CA HIS A 57 33.01 -1.71 -2.99
C HIS A 57 34.01 -2.05 -1.87
N ILE A 58 35.14 -2.70 -2.18
CA ILE A 58 36.21 -2.93 -1.19
C ILE A 58 36.79 -1.58 -0.71
N ILE A 59 37.05 -0.64 -1.61
CA ILE A 59 37.53 0.71 -1.26
C ILE A 59 36.49 1.44 -0.41
N ALA A 60 35.20 1.31 -0.70
CA ALA A 60 34.14 1.93 0.11
C ALA A 60 34.04 1.30 1.51
N ILE A 61 34.19 -0.02 1.66
CA ILE A 61 34.27 -0.68 2.98
C ILE A 61 35.44 -0.11 3.78
N TYR A 62 36.61 0.05 3.15
CA TYR A 62 37.74 0.71 3.78
C TYR A 62 37.44 2.17 4.14
N GLY A 63 36.70 2.89 3.29
CA GLY A 63 36.22 4.24 3.56
C GLY A 63 35.35 4.34 4.81
N PHE A 64 34.44 3.39 5.03
CA PHE A 64 33.64 3.36 6.26
C PHE A 64 34.51 3.21 7.51
N VAL A 65 35.57 2.38 7.45
CA VAL A 65 36.54 2.22 8.54
C VAL A 65 37.34 3.51 8.78
N LEU A 66 37.57 4.31 7.74
CA LEU A 66 38.30 5.58 7.84
C LEU A 66 37.47 6.76 8.37
N ILE A 67 36.14 6.67 8.44
CA ILE A 67 35.27 7.78 8.88
C ILE A 67 35.70 8.35 10.25
N PRO A 68 35.97 7.56 11.31
CA PRO A 68 36.39 8.09 12.61
C PRO A 68 37.75 8.81 12.58
N PHE A 69 38.58 8.54 11.57
CA PHE A 69 39.90 9.14 11.37
C PHE A 69 39.88 10.27 10.32
N THR A 70 38.70 10.56 9.75
CA THR A 70 38.49 11.61 8.76
C THR A 70 38.00 12.87 9.47
N LYS A 71 38.52 14.04 9.09
CA LYS A 71 38.10 15.30 9.70
C LYS A 71 36.61 15.54 9.48
N SER A 72 35.92 16.09 10.48
CA SER A 72 34.49 16.38 10.41
C SER A 72 34.11 17.27 9.22
N ALA A 73 34.97 18.23 8.87
CA ALA A 73 34.80 19.07 7.68
C ALA A 73 34.78 18.25 6.38
N THR A 74 35.64 17.23 6.24
CA THR A 74 35.67 16.32 5.09
C THR A 74 34.41 15.45 5.03
N VAL A 75 33.93 14.95 6.17
CA VAL A 75 32.69 14.16 6.25
C VAL A 75 31.49 15.01 5.83
N LEU A 76 31.38 16.24 6.35
CA LEU A 76 30.32 17.17 6.00
C LEU A 76 30.39 17.58 4.52
N PHE A 77 31.58 17.87 4.01
CA PHE A 77 31.79 18.18 2.60
C PHE A 77 31.40 17.00 1.69
N THR A 78 31.75 15.77 2.08
CA THR A 78 31.35 14.54 1.38
C THR A 78 29.82 14.43 1.29
N TYR A 79 29.11 14.71 2.40
CA TYR A 79 27.66 14.73 2.42
C TYR A 79 27.08 15.78 1.45
N PHE A 80 27.61 17.01 1.42
CA PHE A 80 27.17 18.02 0.46
C PHE A 80 27.40 17.59 -1.00
N LEU A 81 28.53 16.98 -1.30
CA LEU A 81 28.79 16.41 -2.63
C LEU A 81 27.80 15.30 -3.00
N MET A 82 27.29 14.52 -2.03
CA MET A 82 26.20 13.56 -2.27
C MET A 82 24.91 14.28 -2.62
N VAL A 83 24.55 15.31 -1.86
CA VAL A 83 23.33 16.10 -2.11
C VAL A 83 23.36 16.72 -3.51
N PHE A 84 24.47 17.33 -3.93
CA PHE A 84 24.62 17.86 -5.28
C PHE A 84 24.53 16.76 -6.35
N GLY A 85 25.18 15.62 -6.15
CA GLY A 85 25.04 14.47 -7.05
C GLY A 85 23.59 14.00 -7.19
N SER A 86 22.88 13.86 -6.06
CA SER A 86 21.46 13.47 -6.03
C SER A 86 20.56 14.49 -6.71
N LEU A 87 20.80 15.80 -6.54
CA LEU A 87 20.09 16.84 -7.30
C LEU A 87 20.30 16.66 -8.80
N GLY A 88 21.55 16.45 -9.25
CA GLY A 88 21.86 16.23 -10.65
C GLY A 88 21.10 15.04 -11.27
N VAL A 89 20.90 13.97 -10.51
CA VAL A 89 20.12 12.80 -10.95
C VAL A 89 18.62 13.05 -10.86
N GLN A 90 18.09 13.40 -9.69
CA GLN A 90 16.65 13.45 -9.43
C GLN A 90 15.98 14.67 -10.07
N THR A 91 16.49 15.88 -9.82
CA THR A 91 15.90 17.09 -10.42
C THR A 91 16.33 17.26 -11.86
N GLY A 92 17.60 16.96 -12.17
CA GLY A 92 18.16 17.02 -13.52
C GLY A 92 17.77 15.83 -14.40
N ALA A 93 18.63 14.79 -14.43
CA ALA A 93 18.55 13.69 -15.40
C ALA A 93 17.16 13.07 -15.49
N HIS A 94 16.53 12.83 -14.34
CA HIS A 94 15.25 12.18 -14.20
C HIS A 94 14.07 13.10 -14.56
N ARG A 95 13.77 14.10 -13.73
CA ARG A 95 12.55 14.91 -13.86
C ARG A 95 12.62 15.92 -15.02
N LEU A 96 13.74 16.62 -15.17
CA LEU A 96 13.92 17.64 -16.21
C LEU A 96 14.13 17.02 -17.60
N TRP A 97 15.16 16.19 -17.78
CA TRP A 97 15.52 15.70 -19.12
C TRP A 97 14.78 14.43 -19.51
N ALA A 98 14.70 13.40 -18.66
CA ALA A 98 14.05 12.15 -19.06
C ALA A 98 12.53 12.30 -19.18
N HIS A 99 11.88 12.97 -18.21
CA HIS A 99 10.42 13.09 -18.12
C HIS A 99 9.84 14.43 -18.60
N ARG A 100 10.67 15.47 -18.75
CA ARG A 100 10.21 16.80 -19.17
C ARG A 100 9.05 17.30 -18.29
N SER A 101 9.15 17.08 -16.98
CA SER A 101 8.08 17.40 -16.03
C SER A 101 8.05 18.87 -15.63
N TYR A 102 9.11 19.61 -15.94
CA TYR A 102 9.20 21.07 -15.84
C TYR A 102 10.21 21.60 -16.86
N GLU A 103 10.28 22.92 -17.01
CA GLU A 103 11.24 23.62 -17.86
C GLU A 103 12.19 24.47 -17.03
N ALA A 104 13.42 24.67 -17.52
CA ALA A 104 14.47 25.38 -16.79
C ALA A 104 15.30 26.30 -17.69
N ASN A 105 15.74 27.43 -17.14
CA ASN A 105 16.64 28.34 -17.83
C ASN A 105 18.02 27.71 -18.04
N TRP A 106 18.83 28.29 -18.93
CA TRP A 106 20.14 27.73 -19.26
C TRP A 106 21.11 27.66 -18.05
N PRO A 107 21.14 28.63 -17.09
CA PRO A 107 22.00 28.52 -15.90
C PRO A 107 21.65 27.32 -15.03
N LEU A 108 20.36 27.11 -14.74
CA LEU A 108 19.91 25.96 -13.95
C LEU A 108 20.22 24.64 -14.66
N ARG A 109 19.99 24.57 -15.98
CA ARG A 109 20.35 23.39 -16.77
C ARG A 109 21.84 23.08 -16.72
N LEU A 110 22.70 24.10 -16.83
CA LEU A 110 24.15 23.90 -16.74
C LEU A 110 24.56 23.43 -15.34
N PHE A 111 24.01 24.05 -14.30
CA PHE A 111 24.24 23.67 -12.91
C PHE A 111 23.85 22.20 -12.65
N LEU A 112 22.61 21.81 -12.99
CA LEU A 112 22.13 20.43 -12.82
C LEU A 112 22.94 19.42 -13.65
N SER A 113 23.41 19.83 -14.83
CA SER A 113 24.28 19.00 -15.68
C SER A 113 25.63 18.73 -15.03
N LEU A 114 26.26 19.74 -14.41
CA LEU A 114 27.51 19.58 -13.66
C LEU A 114 27.30 18.74 -12.38
N CYS A 115 26.20 18.97 -11.67
CA CYS A 115 25.78 18.13 -10.55
C CYS A 115 25.61 16.66 -10.98
N HIS A 116 25.03 16.40 -12.16
CA HIS A 116 24.87 15.03 -12.68
C HIS A 116 26.22 14.37 -13.00
N VAL A 117 27.20 15.13 -13.51
CA VAL A 117 28.58 14.62 -13.68
C VAL A 117 29.16 14.12 -12.36
N MET A 118 28.87 14.80 -11.23
CA MET A 118 29.31 14.37 -9.91
C MET A 118 28.68 13.07 -9.42
N ALA A 119 27.62 12.58 -10.06
CA ALA A 119 26.98 11.30 -9.75
C ALA A 119 27.60 10.12 -10.53
N LEU A 120 28.31 10.38 -11.65
CA LEU A 120 28.99 9.38 -12.49
C LEU A 120 28.07 8.21 -12.92
N GLN A 121 26.87 8.52 -13.43
CA GLN A 121 25.90 7.51 -13.89
C GLN A 121 25.77 7.48 -15.43
N ASN A 122 26.90 7.54 -16.15
CA ASN A 122 26.96 7.84 -17.60
C ASN A 122 26.58 9.28 -17.94
N ASP A 123 26.72 9.64 -19.22
CA ASP A 123 26.33 10.97 -19.71
C ASP A 123 24.80 11.13 -19.76
N LEU A 124 24.32 12.37 -19.73
CA LEU A 124 22.88 12.68 -19.62
C LEU A 124 22.05 12.03 -20.74
N TYR A 125 22.59 12.01 -21.96
CA TYR A 125 21.89 11.45 -23.12
C TYR A 125 21.72 9.94 -22.98
N GLU A 126 22.78 9.22 -22.59
CA GLU A 126 22.71 7.78 -22.37
C GLU A 126 21.80 7.42 -21.18
N TRP A 127 21.91 8.15 -20.07
CA TRP A 127 21.05 7.94 -18.90
C TRP A 127 19.57 8.13 -19.26
N CYS A 128 19.21 9.24 -19.91
CA CYS A 128 17.83 9.52 -20.31
C CYS A 128 17.30 8.50 -21.32
N ARG A 129 18.11 8.04 -22.28
CA ARG A 129 17.71 6.98 -23.21
C ARG A 129 17.37 5.69 -22.47
N ASP A 130 18.26 5.24 -21.60
CA ASP A 130 18.08 4.00 -20.86
C ASP A 130 16.86 4.11 -19.92
N HIS A 131 16.67 5.27 -19.25
CA HIS A 131 15.53 5.53 -18.37
C HIS A 131 14.19 5.60 -19.12
N ARG A 132 14.12 6.29 -20.27
CA ARG A 132 12.93 6.31 -21.12
C ARG A 132 12.60 4.92 -21.68
N THR A 133 13.63 4.12 -21.98
CA THR A 133 13.45 2.72 -22.40
C THR A 133 12.87 1.88 -21.27
N HIS A 134 13.39 2.07 -20.05
CA HIS A 134 12.90 1.42 -18.84
C HIS A 134 11.40 1.71 -18.61
N HIS A 135 10.97 2.97 -18.60
CA HIS A 135 9.54 3.29 -18.43
C HIS A 135 8.64 2.69 -19.51
N LYS A 136 9.09 2.69 -20.78
CA LYS A 136 8.26 2.21 -21.89
C LYS A 136 8.12 0.69 -21.90
N TRP A 137 9.14 -0.03 -21.41
CA TRP A 137 9.23 -1.48 -21.51
C TRP A 137 9.56 -2.15 -20.17
N SER A 138 9.12 -1.53 -19.07
CA SER A 138 9.44 -1.94 -17.69
C SER A 138 9.21 -3.43 -17.47
N ASP A 139 10.14 -4.08 -16.79
CA ASP A 139 10.05 -5.48 -16.37
C ASP A 139 9.98 -6.50 -17.53
N THR A 140 10.29 -6.08 -18.76
CA THR A 140 10.46 -6.95 -19.94
C THR A 140 11.93 -7.13 -20.31
N ASP A 141 12.23 -7.98 -21.30
CA ASP A 141 13.60 -8.16 -21.81
C ASP A 141 14.19 -6.92 -22.51
N ALA A 142 13.36 -5.91 -22.79
CA ALA A 142 13.79 -4.61 -23.31
C ALA A 142 14.11 -3.58 -22.21
N ASP A 143 13.82 -3.89 -20.95
CA ASP A 143 14.23 -3.08 -19.79
C ASP A 143 15.72 -3.33 -19.45
N PRO A 144 16.58 -2.29 -19.42
CA PRO A 144 17.99 -2.43 -19.04
C PRO A 144 18.21 -3.12 -17.69
N HIS A 145 17.32 -2.90 -16.72
CA HIS A 145 17.44 -3.38 -15.35
C HIS A 145 16.18 -4.14 -14.90
N ASN A 146 15.61 -4.93 -15.82
CA ASN A 146 14.43 -5.78 -15.62
C ASN A 146 14.39 -6.46 -14.24
N SER A 147 13.46 -6.03 -13.39
CA SER A 147 13.30 -6.52 -12.01
C SER A 147 12.82 -7.98 -11.94
N SER A 148 12.16 -8.48 -12.99
CA SER A 148 11.73 -9.88 -13.09
C SER A 148 12.90 -10.87 -13.12
N ARG A 149 14.14 -10.39 -13.35
CA ARG A 149 15.38 -11.20 -13.26
C ARG A 149 15.95 -11.25 -11.84
N GLY A 150 15.23 -10.71 -10.87
CA GLY A 150 15.56 -10.74 -9.45
C GLY A 150 16.33 -9.51 -8.97
N PHE A 151 16.32 -9.34 -7.65
CA PHE A 151 16.88 -8.16 -6.97
C PHE A 151 18.32 -7.85 -7.38
N PHE A 152 19.21 -8.84 -7.36
CA PHE A 152 20.63 -8.62 -7.68
C PHE A 152 20.84 -8.12 -9.11
N PHE A 153 20.09 -8.65 -10.08
CA PHE A 153 20.18 -8.20 -11.47
C PHE A 153 19.76 -6.74 -11.60
N ALA A 154 18.59 -6.37 -11.07
CA ALA A 154 18.08 -5.00 -11.13
C ALA A 154 18.92 -3.99 -10.34
N HIS A 155 19.54 -4.43 -9.24
CA HIS A 155 20.37 -3.58 -8.40
C HIS A 155 21.69 -3.24 -9.09
N CYS A 156 22.54 -4.22 -9.39
CA CYS A 156 23.85 -3.97 -10.00
C CYS A 156 24.30 -5.03 -11.02
N GLY A 157 23.66 -6.20 -11.06
CA GLY A 157 24.02 -7.29 -11.96
C GLY A 157 23.86 -6.93 -13.44
N TRP A 158 22.92 -6.05 -13.79
CA TRP A 158 22.74 -5.55 -15.16
C TRP A 158 23.97 -4.81 -15.71
N LEU A 159 24.79 -4.19 -14.83
CA LEU A 159 26.06 -3.53 -15.19
C LEU A 159 27.21 -4.53 -15.41
N MET A 160 27.06 -5.76 -14.91
CA MET A 160 28.07 -6.81 -14.96
C MET A 160 27.98 -7.68 -16.22
N VAL A 161 26.93 -7.49 -17.02
CA VAL A 161 26.64 -8.30 -18.21
C VAL A 161 26.39 -7.42 -19.43
N ARG A 162 26.45 -8.01 -20.62
CA ARG A 162 26.00 -7.33 -21.83
C ARG A 162 24.48 -7.15 -21.79
N LYS A 163 24.02 -5.92 -22.11
CA LYS A 163 22.60 -5.60 -22.33
C LYS A 163 21.96 -6.61 -23.27
N HIS A 164 20.75 -7.05 -22.93
CA HIS A 164 19.96 -7.93 -23.78
C HIS A 164 19.76 -7.28 -25.17
N PRO A 165 19.73 -8.05 -26.29
CA PRO A 165 19.53 -7.48 -27.62
C PRO A 165 18.28 -6.60 -27.73
N ASP A 166 17.21 -6.95 -27.01
CA ASP A 166 15.95 -6.20 -27.05
C ASP A 166 16.07 -4.81 -26.41
N VAL A 167 16.94 -4.62 -25.41
CA VAL A 167 17.24 -3.29 -24.87
C VAL A 167 17.79 -2.38 -25.97
N LYS A 168 18.69 -2.89 -26.82
CA LYS A 168 19.24 -2.11 -27.93
C LYS A 168 18.21 -1.90 -29.04
N ARG A 169 17.43 -2.93 -29.37
CA ARG A 169 16.42 -2.88 -30.43
C ARG A 169 15.32 -1.89 -30.08
N MET A 170 14.77 -1.99 -28.88
CA MET A 170 13.69 -1.13 -28.40
C MET A 170 14.18 0.26 -27.99
N GLY A 171 15.39 0.39 -27.43
CA GLY A 171 15.97 1.68 -27.09
C GLY A 171 16.18 2.60 -28.30
N ARG A 172 16.37 2.04 -29.50
CA ARG A 172 16.41 2.82 -30.76
C ARG A 172 15.06 3.41 -31.17
N THR A 173 13.95 2.93 -30.60
CA THR A 173 12.59 3.44 -30.87
C THR A 173 12.20 4.60 -29.97
N ILE A 174 13.04 4.95 -28.99
CA ILE A 174 12.83 6.08 -28.10
C ILE A 174 13.22 7.37 -28.82
N ASP A 175 12.34 8.35 -28.83
CA ASP A 175 12.65 9.70 -29.31
C ASP A 175 13.59 10.40 -28.31
N LEU A 176 14.72 10.88 -28.83
CA LEU A 176 15.76 11.64 -28.10
C LEU A 176 16.06 12.98 -28.77
N SER A 177 15.28 13.37 -29.78
CA SER A 177 15.52 14.59 -30.58
C SER A 177 15.52 15.86 -29.75
N ASP A 178 14.81 15.87 -28.62
CA ASP A 178 14.84 16.96 -27.64
C ASP A 178 16.22 17.09 -26.95
N LEU A 179 16.84 15.97 -26.60
CA LEU A 179 18.15 15.94 -25.96
C LEU A 179 19.25 16.34 -26.94
N GLU A 180 19.10 15.95 -28.22
CA GLU A 180 20.02 16.33 -29.30
C GLU A 180 19.99 17.84 -29.59
N ARG A 181 18.82 18.46 -29.41
CA ARG A 181 18.63 19.91 -29.56
C ARG A 181 19.06 20.71 -28.33
N ASP A 182 19.24 20.08 -27.16
CA ASP A 182 19.72 20.77 -25.96
C ASP A 182 21.26 20.90 -25.99
N PRO A 183 21.81 22.11 -26.19
CA PRO A 183 23.25 22.30 -26.27
C PRO A 183 23.99 21.95 -24.98
N ILE A 184 23.32 22.00 -23.82
CA ILE A 184 23.93 21.67 -22.52
C ILE A 184 24.09 20.16 -22.39
N VAL A 185 23.08 19.39 -22.80
CA VAL A 185 23.16 17.92 -22.82
C VAL A 185 24.27 17.46 -23.77
N MET A 186 24.31 18.03 -24.97
CA MET A 186 25.33 17.68 -25.97
C MET A 186 26.73 18.15 -25.59
N PHE A 187 26.86 19.29 -24.91
CA PHE A 187 28.12 19.73 -24.29
C PHE A 187 28.60 18.71 -23.24
N GLN A 188 27.72 18.32 -22.31
CA GLN A 188 28.05 17.36 -21.26
C GLN A 188 28.47 16.01 -21.84
N ARG A 189 27.76 15.53 -22.87
CA ARG A 189 28.11 14.29 -23.58
C ARG A 189 29.47 14.38 -24.27
N ARG A 190 29.75 15.48 -24.98
CA ARG A 190 31.02 15.68 -25.70
C ARG A 190 32.22 15.76 -24.78
N PHE A 191 32.06 16.41 -23.63
CA PHE A 191 33.14 16.63 -22.66
C PHE A 191 33.01 15.77 -21.40
N TYR A 192 32.26 14.67 -21.46
CA TYR A 192 31.92 13.88 -20.27
C TYR A 192 33.15 13.42 -19.50
N ILE A 193 34.15 12.86 -20.19
CA ILE A 193 35.37 12.34 -19.53
C ILE A 193 36.19 13.45 -18.85
N PRO A 194 36.53 14.58 -19.52
CA PRO A 194 37.15 15.72 -18.83
C PRO A 194 36.34 16.25 -17.65
N LEU A 195 35.02 16.38 -17.81
CA LEU A 195 34.15 16.88 -16.74
C LEU A 195 34.13 15.93 -15.54
N VAL A 196 34.07 14.61 -15.76
CA VAL A 196 34.16 13.61 -14.69
C VAL A 196 35.50 13.72 -13.95
N PHE A 197 36.62 13.82 -14.67
CA PHE A 197 37.92 13.98 -14.04
C PHE A 197 37.96 15.20 -13.11
N ILE A 198 37.41 16.33 -13.55
CA ILE A 198 37.40 17.59 -12.80
C ILE A 198 36.40 17.55 -11.63
N PHE A 199 35.12 17.30 -11.91
CA PHE A 199 34.03 17.52 -10.95
C PHE A 199 33.71 16.30 -10.08
N TRP A 200 33.96 15.08 -10.54
CA TRP A 200 33.75 13.87 -9.74
C TRP A 200 35.00 13.46 -8.96
N GLY A 201 36.20 13.64 -9.54
CA GLY A 201 37.47 13.20 -8.95
C GLY A 201 38.32 14.33 -8.34
N PHE A 202 38.89 15.19 -9.20
CA PHE A 202 39.93 16.14 -8.82
C PHE A 202 39.46 17.19 -7.81
N ILE A 203 38.41 17.97 -8.12
CA ILE A 203 37.91 19.01 -7.22
C ILE A 203 37.47 18.42 -5.87
N PRO A 204 36.66 17.34 -5.82
CA PRO A 204 36.26 16.71 -4.56
C PRO A 204 37.42 16.25 -3.68
N SER A 205 38.50 15.73 -4.27
CA SER A 205 39.67 15.24 -3.53
C SER A 205 40.66 16.35 -3.17
N TRP A 206 40.75 17.42 -3.96
CA TRP A 206 41.68 18.51 -3.76
C TRP A 206 41.25 19.47 -2.64
N ILE A 207 39.95 19.78 -2.57
CA ILE A 207 39.41 20.77 -1.61
C ILE A 207 39.76 20.39 -0.15
N PRO A 208 39.51 19.16 0.35
CA PRO A 208 39.78 18.84 1.75
C PRO A 208 41.26 18.93 2.13
N VAL A 209 42.14 18.57 1.19
CA VAL A 209 43.59 18.64 1.39
C VAL A 209 44.05 20.09 1.49
N HIS A 210 43.53 20.97 0.64
CA HIS A 210 44.00 22.35 0.57
C HIS A 210 43.39 23.26 1.65
N PHE A 211 42.09 23.15 1.92
CA PHE A 211 41.38 24.12 2.76
C PHE A 211 41.37 23.79 4.25
N TRP A 212 41.50 22.51 4.62
CA TRP A 212 41.53 22.10 6.03
C TRP A 212 42.52 20.97 6.33
N ASN A 213 43.51 20.77 5.44
CA ASN A 213 44.65 19.89 5.62
C ASN A 213 44.26 18.44 5.97
N GLU A 214 43.27 17.89 5.26
CA GLU A 214 42.95 16.47 5.29
C GLU A 214 44.07 15.64 4.62
N THR A 215 44.23 14.38 5.03
CA THR A 215 45.16 13.49 4.32
C THR A 215 44.64 13.19 2.91
N ILE A 216 45.54 13.07 1.93
CA ILE A 216 45.13 12.79 0.55
C ILE A 216 44.36 11.47 0.43
N ILE A 217 44.69 10.47 1.26
CA ILE A 217 44.03 9.17 1.29
C ILE A 217 42.60 9.32 1.81
N ASN A 218 42.39 9.97 2.97
CA ASN A 218 41.05 10.18 3.52
C ASN A 218 40.18 10.99 2.55
N SER A 219 40.75 12.04 1.94
CA SER A 219 40.05 12.89 0.98
C SER A 219 39.58 12.09 -0.25
N ILE A 220 40.47 11.31 -0.88
CA ILE A 220 40.11 10.49 -2.05
C ILE A 220 39.11 9.40 -1.65
N VAL A 221 39.37 8.66 -0.57
CA VAL A 221 38.51 7.55 -0.18
C VAL A 221 37.12 8.05 0.22
N ALA A 222 37.00 9.12 1.01
CA ALA A 222 35.72 9.67 1.45
C ALA A 222 34.98 10.41 0.32
N CYS A 223 35.61 11.43 -0.28
CA CYS A 223 34.94 12.36 -1.20
C CYS A 223 34.75 11.79 -2.61
N VAL A 224 35.50 10.76 -3.00
CA VAL A 224 35.39 10.14 -4.33
C VAL A 224 34.74 8.76 -4.22
N PHE A 225 35.40 7.79 -3.60
CA PHE A 225 34.98 6.39 -3.69
C PHE A 225 33.81 6.01 -2.78
N LEU A 226 33.90 6.32 -1.48
CA LEU A 226 32.83 6.04 -0.51
C LEU A 226 31.55 6.76 -0.92
N ARG A 227 31.66 8.07 -1.19
CA ARG A 227 30.55 8.89 -1.71
C ARG A 227 29.86 8.23 -2.91
N TYR A 228 30.64 7.85 -3.91
CA TYR A 228 30.13 7.29 -5.15
C TYR A 228 29.42 5.96 -4.93
N VAL A 229 29.99 5.05 -4.13
CA VAL A 229 29.35 3.76 -3.82
C VAL A 229 28.04 3.94 -3.09
N VAL A 230 28.00 4.82 -2.08
CA VAL A 230 26.77 5.08 -1.35
C VAL A 230 25.71 5.64 -2.30
N SER A 231 26.04 6.68 -3.08
CA SER A 231 25.10 7.27 -4.05
C SER A 231 24.61 6.28 -5.11
N LEU A 232 25.47 5.38 -5.61
CA LEU A 232 25.09 4.33 -6.55
C LEU A 232 24.08 3.37 -5.93
N ASN A 233 24.35 2.85 -4.73
CA ASN A 233 23.46 1.90 -4.06
C ASN A 233 22.10 2.53 -3.75
N PHE A 234 22.05 3.81 -3.36
CA PHE A 234 20.78 4.54 -3.22
C PHE A 234 19.99 4.62 -4.53
N THR A 235 20.66 4.90 -5.65
CA THR A 235 20.01 4.93 -6.96
C THR A 235 19.53 3.54 -7.37
N TRP A 236 20.36 2.52 -7.17
CA TRP A 236 20.06 1.14 -7.54
C TRP A 236 18.95 0.52 -6.70
N LEU A 237 18.73 1.00 -5.47
CA LEU A 237 17.55 0.62 -4.68
C LEU A 237 16.24 1.03 -5.36
N VAL A 238 16.21 2.11 -6.14
CA VAL A 238 15.02 2.49 -6.90
C VAL A 238 14.71 1.41 -7.95
N ASN A 239 15.73 0.98 -8.70
CA ASN A 239 15.57 -0.07 -9.72
C ASN A 239 15.22 -1.45 -9.13
N SER A 240 15.72 -1.76 -7.92
CA SER A 240 15.54 -3.09 -7.32
C SER A 240 14.45 -3.11 -6.25
N TRP A 241 14.61 -2.36 -5.17
CA TRP A 241 13.68 -2.35 -4.04
C TRP A 241 12.33 -1.75 -4.44
N ALA A 242 12.35 -0.62 -5.16
CA ALA A 242 11.11 0.06 -5.59
C ALA A 242 10.42 -0.61 -6.79
N HIS A 243 10.88 -1.78 -7.23
CA HIS A 243 10.15 -2.68 -8.14
C HIS A 243 9.65 -3.97 -7.46
N LEU A 244 10.19 -4.32 -6.29
CA LEU A 244 9.96 -5.63 -5.67
C LEU A 244 9.24 -5.56 -4.32
N TYR A 245 9.52 -4.54 -3.50
CA TYR A 245 9.13 -4.52 -2.08
C TYR A 245 8.35 -3.25 -1.73
N GLY A 246 7.02 -3.34 -1.79
CA GLY A 246 6.12 -2.21 -1.56
C GLY A 246 4.69 -2.49 -2.04
N ASN A 247 3.82 -1.49 -1.97
CA ASN A 247 2.44 -1.55 -2.45
C ASN A 247 2.29 -0.85 -3.81
N ARG A 248 1.17 -1.09 -4.50
CA ARG A 248 0.82 -0.52 -5.81
C ARG A 248 -0.54 0.19 -5.77
N PRO A 249 -0.67 1.28 -5.01
CA PRO A 249 -1.94 1.97 -4.82
C PRO A 249 -2.50 2.62 -6.10
N TYR A 250 -1.70 2.84 -7.15
CA TYR A 250 -2.14 3.52 -8.37
C TYR A 250 -2.33 2.56 -9.55
N ASP A 251 -1.42 1.61 -9.74
CA ASP A 251 -1.53 0.60 -10.80
C ASP A 251 -0.91 -0.74 -10.38
N ARG A 252 -1.74 -1.75 -10.12
CA ARG A 252 -1.35 -3.11 -9.74
C ARG A 252 -0.73 -3.91 -10.88
N HIS A 253 -0.94 -3.48 -12.13
CA HIS A 253 -0.58 -4.25 -13.32
C HIS A 253 0.86 -4.03 -13.77
N ILE A 254 1.55 -3.06 -13.15
CA ILE A 254 2.96 -2.76 -13.41
C ILE A 254 3.85 -3.32 -12.27
N GLY A 255 5.11 -3.64 -12.56
CA GLY A 255 6.09 -4.07 -11.55
C GLY A 255 6.38 -3.05 -10.44
N PRO A 256 6.63 -1.74 -10.75
CA PRO A 256 6.94 -0.68 -9.80
C PRO A 256 6.02 -0.60 -8.60
N VAL A 257 6.59 -0.34 -7.42
CA VAL A 257 5.91 -0.24 -6.14
C VAL A 257 6.22 1.09 -5.45
N GLU A 258 5.28 1.57 -4.64
CA GLU A 258 5.57 2.47 -3.54
C GLU A 258 6.43 1.72 -2.51
N ALA A 259 7.73 1.99 -2.51
CA ALA A 259 8.67 1.22 -1.71
C ALA A 259 8.31 1.23 -0.22
N SER A 260 8.47 0.10 0.46
CA SER A 260 8.28 0.03 1.93
C SER A 260 9.18 1.02 2.68
N CYS A 261 10.37 1.29 2.14
CA CYS A 261 11.33 2.28 2.62
C CYS A 261 11.28 3.63 1.86
N ARG A 262 10.16 3.99 1.21
CA ARG A 262 10.07 5.15 0.30
C ARG A 262 10.61 6.49 0.85
N ASN A 263 10.41 6.76 2.13
CA ASN A 263 10.94 7.99 2.77
C ASN A 263 12.48 7.99 2.87
N PHE A 264 13.11 6.81 2.95
CA PHE A 264 14.56 6.67 2.91
C PHE A 264 15.13 6.92 1.51
N LEU A 265 14.33 6.68 0.46
CA LEU A 265 14.71 6.94 -0.94
C LEU A 265 14.46 8.39 -1.38
N MET A 266 14.28 9.32 -0.43
CA MET A 266 14.32 10.77 -0.63
C MET A 266 13.40 11.27 -1.76
N GLY A 267 12.17 10.73 -1.85
CA GLY A 267 11.18 11.14 -2.85
C GLY A 267 11.13 10.28 -4.11
N GLU A 268 12.15 9.48 -4.40
CA GLU A 268 12.16 8.56 -5.56
C GLU A 268 11.58 7.17 -5.24
N GLY A 269 11.29 6.91 -3.97
CA GLY A 269 10.66 5.67 -3.52
C GLY A 269 9.16 5.56 -3.84
N PHE A 270 8.54 6.64 -4.32
CA PHE A 270 7.13 6.66 -4.73
C PHE A 270 6.96 6.13 -6.16
N HIS A 271 7.44 4.91 -6.39
CA HIS A 271 7.77 4.45 -7.73
C HIS A 271 6.55 3.92 -8.50
N ASN A 272 5.52 3.43 -7.81
CA ASN A 272 4.25 3.08 -8.47
C ASN A 272 3.53 4.34 -8.98
N TYR A 273 3.49 5.41 -8.17
CA TYR A 273 2.97 6.71 -8.60
C TYR A 273 3.77 7.23 -9.80
N HIS A 274 5.10 7.22 -9.67
CA HIS A 274 5.98 7.74 -10.69
C HIS A 274 5.82 7.02 -12.03
N HIS A 275 5.75 5.68 -12.05
CA HIS A 275 5.52 4.94 -13.29
C HIS A 275 4.11 5.08 -13.85
N THR A 276 3.12 5.31 -12.99
CA THR A 276 1.74 5.59 -13.43
C THR A 276 1.61 6.99 -14.04
N PHE A 277 2.32 7.97 -13.47
CA PHE A 277 2.28 9.37 -13.87
C PHE A 277 3.70 9.94 -14.10
N PRO A 278 4.42 9.46 -15.12
CA PRO A 278 5.84 9.79 -15.30
C PRO A 278 6.09 11.27 -15.58
N TRP A 279 5.08 12.03 -15.99
CA TRP A 279 5.19 13.47 -16.25
C TRP A 279 4.99 14.36 -15.02
N ASP A 280 4.63 13.81 -13.85
CA ASP A 280 4.49 14.59 -12.61
C ASP A 280 5.84 15.05 -12.08
N TYR A 281 6.03 16.34 -11.87
CA TYR A 281 7.31 16.90 -11.45
C TYR A 281 7.70 16.52 -10.02
N SER A 282 6.74 16.13 -9.18
CA SER A 282 7.03 15.71 -7.82
C SER A 282 7.38 14.23 -7.71
N ALA A 283 7.04 13.42 -8.72
CA ALA A 283 7.11 11.96 -8.68
C ALA A 283 6.36 11.32 -7.49
N SER A 284 5.48 12.08 -6.81
CA SER A 284 4.70 11.65 -5.65
C SER A 284 3.35 12.36 -5.61
N GLU A 285 2.30 11.71 -5.12
CA GLU A 285 1.02 12.36 -4.83
C GLU A 285 1.16 13.36 -3.67
N LEU A 286 1.83 12.91 -2.60
CA LEU A 286 1.93 13.62 -1.32
C LEU A 286 2.87 14.83 -1.38
N GLY A 287 2.67 15.77 -0.44
CA GLY A 287 3.46 16.98 -0.31
C GLY A 287 4.92 16.69 0.04
N PRO A 288 5.88 17.53 -0.43
CA PRO A 288 7.29 17.21 -0.33
C PRO A 288 7.85 17.16 1.10
N TRP A 289 7.18 17.80 2.05
CA TRP A 289 7.53 17.78 3.47
C TRP A 289 6.95 16.56 4.20
N ASP A 290 5.82 16.03 3.73
CA ASP A 290 5.15 14.87 4.33
C ASP A 290 5.95 13.58 4.09
N VAL A 291 6.65 13.53 2.94
CA VAL A 291 7.36 12.32 2.48
C VAL A 291 8.86 12.49 2.33
N PHE A 292 9.40 13.63 2.78
CA PHE A 292 10.80 14.03 2.56
C PHE A 292 11.25 13.81 1.11
N ASN A 293 10.87 14.74 0.22
CA ASN A 293 11.23 14.75 -1.20
C ASN A 293 12.11 15.97 -1.54
N PRO A 294 13.43 15.93 -1.28
CA PRO A 294 14.35 17.03 -1.52
C PRO A 294 14.37 17.52 -2.96
N ALA A 295 14.15 16.63 -3.94
CA ALA A 295 14.08 17.00 -5.34
C ALA A 295 12.91 17.95 -5.64
N THR A 296 11.71 17.63 -5.15
CA THR A 296 10.55 18.52 -5.27
C THR A 296 10.77 19.85 -4.54
N ILE A 297 11.39 19.81 -3.35
CA ILE A 297 11.74 21.03 -2.59
C ILE A 297 12.67 21.93 -3.43
N ALA A 298 13.73 21.36 -4.00
CA ALA A 298 14.67 22.09 -4.82
C ALA A 298 14.02 22.67 -6.09
N ILE A 299 13.17 21.90 -6.78
CA ILE A 299 12.44 22.39 -7.96
C ILE A 299 11.52 23.56 -7.57
N ASN A 300 10.81 23.48 -6.44
CA ASN A 300 9.97 24.57 -5.95
C ASN A 300 10.79 25.83 -5.64
N ILE A 301 11.97 25.69 -5.03
CA ILE A 301 12.88 26.82 -4.79
C ILE A 301 13.30 27.47 -6.12
N PHE A 302 13.74 26.67 -7.09
CA PHE A 302 14.10 27.19 -8.41
C PHE A 302 12.92 27.83 -9.14
N HIS A 303 11.70 27.33 -8.94
CA HIS A 303 10.50 27.94 -9.48
C HIS A 303 10.23 29.31 -8.87
N HIS A 304 10.34 29.46 -7.55
CA HIS A 304 10.20 30.75 -6.88
C HIS A 304 11.29 31.76 -7.29
N LEU A 305 12.49 31.29 -7.64
CA LEU A 305 13.57 32.11 -8.19
C LEU A 305 13.36 32.48 -9.68
N GLY A 306 12.32 31.95 -10.34
CA GLY A 306 12.09 32.14 -11.77
C GLY A 306 13.05 31.35 -12.68
N TRP A 307 13.78 30.37 -12.12
CA TRP A 307 14.71 29.52 -12.87
C TRP A 307 14.06 28.27 -13.43
N ALA A 308 12.92 27.86 -12.87
CA ALA A 308 12.08 26.76 -13.33
C ALA A 308 10.62 27.21 -13.54
N TRP A 309 9.94 26.67 -14.55
CA TRP A 309 8.53 26.97 -14.84
C TRP A 309 7.83 25.77 -15.49
N ASN A 310 6.53 25.89 -15.77
CA ASN A 310 5.70 24.81 -16.34
C ASN A 310 5.77 23.49 -15.54
N LEU A 311 5.74 23.58 -14.21
CA LEU A 311 5.77 22.41 -13.32
C LEU A 311 4.47 21.60 -13.50
N LYS A 312 4.58 20.40 -14.09
CA LYS A 312 3.44 19.54 -14.39
C LYS A 312 3.03 18.75 -13.15
N LYS A 313 1.80 18.94 -12.68
CA LYS A 313 1.22 18.17 -11.58
C LYS A 313 -0.04 17.44 -12.04
N VAL A 314 -0.21 16.19 -11.62
CA VAL A 314 -1.38 15.39 -11.99
C VAL A 314 -2.65 15.95 -11.33
N ASN A 315 -3.75 15.92 -12.08
CA ASN A 315 -5.06 16.31 -11.53
C ASN A 315 -5.52 15.28 -10.48
N PRO A 316 -5.91 15.71 -9.26
CA PRO A 316 -6.38 14.80 -8.21
C PRO A 316 -7.50 13.85 -8.64
N ARG A 317 -8.40 14.28 -9.53
CA ARG A 317 -9.47 13.41 -10.05
C ARG A 317 -8.91 12.25 -10.87
N LEU A 318 -7.87 12.49 -11.66
CA LEU A 318 -7.23 11.44 -12.46
C LEU A 318 -6.49 10.44 -11.56
N ILE A 319 -5.86 10.93 -10.49
CA ILE A 319 -5.23 10.07 -9.47
C ILE A 319 -6.29 9.14 -8.88
N GLN A 320 -7.41 9.72 -8.41
CA GLN A 320 -8.50 8.97 -7.81
C GLN A 320 -9.08 7.92 -8.77
N THR A 321 -9.37 8.29 -10.02
CA THR A 321 -9.85 7.33 -11.04
C THR A 321 -8.85 6.20 -11.26
N LYS A 322 -7.54 6.48 -11.26
CA LYS A 322 -6.51 5.45 -11.41
C LYS A 322 -6.46 4.52 -10.21
N ILE A 323 -6.53 5.05 -8.99
CA ILE A 323 -6.63 4.23 -7.77
C ILE A 323 -7.86 3.31 -7.85
N GLU A 324 -9.02 3.83 -8.23
CA GLU A 324 -10.27 3.08 -8.34
C GLU A 324 -10.23 1.98 -9.42
N CYS A 325 -9.66 2.28 -10.58
CA CYS A 325 -9.61 1.34 -11.70
C CYS A 325 -8.50 0.28 -11.56
N THR A 326 -7.30 0.70 -11.13
CA THR A 326 -6.09 -0.10 -11.23
C THR A 326 -5.31 -0.22 -9.92
N GLY A 327 -5.62 0.53 -8.88
CA GLY A 327 -4.92 0.49 -7.59
C GLY A 327 -5.12 -0.80 -6.79
N ASP A 328 -4.21 -1.10 -5.85
CA ASP A 328 -4.26 -2.26 -4.96
C ASP A 328 -5.62 -2.48 -4.27
N ILE A 329 -6.02 -3.75 -4.19
CA ILE A 329 -7.34 -4.22 -3.76
C ILE A 329 -7.25 -4.88 -2.36
N ASN A 330 -8.16 -4.56 -1.43
CA ASN A 330 -8.57 -5.53 -0.39
C ASN A 330 -9.80 -6.29 -0.87
N ILE A 331 -9.85 -7.60 -0.67
CA ILE A 331 -10.87 -8.48 -1.24
C ILE A 331 -12.01 -8.71 -0.24
N ASP A 332 -13.26 -8.42 -0.62
CA ASP A 332 -14.45 -8.98 0.04
C ASP A 332 -14.88 -10.28 -0.68
N PRO A 333 -14.80 -11.46 -0.03
CA PRO A 333 -15.17 -12.74 -0.64
C PRO A 333 -16.66 -12.90 -0.96
N PHE A 334 -17.54 -12.11 -0.35
CA PHE A 334 -18.99 -12.35 -0.41
C PHE A 334 -19.72 -11.52 -1.47
N GLU A 335 -19.19 -10.34 -1.82
CA GLU A 335 -19.73 -9.51 -2.92
C GLU A 335 -18.87 -9.55 -4.19
N MET A 336 -17.71 -10.24 -4.19
CA MET A 336 -16.65 -10.09 -5.20
C MET A 336 -16.30 -8.61 -5.48
N LYS A 337 -16.46 -7.75 -4.48
CA LYS A 337 -16.04 -6.35 -4.53
C LYS A 337 -14.77 -6.18 -3.76
N SER A 338 -13.93 -5.29 -4.26
CA SER A 338 -12.63 -5.05 -3.70
C SER A 338 -12.52 -3.61 -3.24
N LEU A 339 -12.22 -3.38 -1.97
CA LEU A 339 -12.09 -2.05 -1.37
C LEU A 339 -10.64 -1.79 -1.03
N SER A 340 -10.07 -0.68 -1.50
CA SER A 340 -8.74 -0.24 -1.05
C SER A 340 -8.77 0.17 0.44
N VAL A 341 -7.60 0.30 1.07
CA VAL A 341 -7.52 0.88 2.44
C VAL A 341 -8.08 2.31 2.46
N SER A 342 -7.90 3.05 1.37
CA SER A 342 -8.48 4.38 1.20
C SER A 342 -10.01 4.32 1.17
N ASP A 343 -10.60 3.34 0.48
CA ASP A 343 -12.05 3.15 0.46
C ASP A 343 -12.59 2.80 1.84
N VAL A 344 -11.91 1.90 2.56
CA VAL A 344 -12.28 1.54 3.94
C VAL A 344 -12.24 2.78 4.83
N ASN A 345 -11.18 3.59 4.75
CA ASN A 345 -11.07 4.82 5.52
C ASN A 345 -12.18 5.80 5.15
N HIS A 346 -12.30 6.20 3.89
CA HIS A 346 -13.29 7.18 3.44
C HIS A 346 -14.74 6.76 3.76
N ARG A 347 -15.06 5.47 3.59
CA ARG A 347 -16.38 4.95 3.97
C ARG A 347 -16.56 4.97 5.49
N SER A 348 -15.52 4.69 6.27
CA SER A 348 -15.58 4.77 7.73
C SER A 348 -15.78 6.21 8.21
N GLU A 349 -15.13 7.20 7.58
CA GLU A 349 -15.36 8.63 7.83
C GLU A 349 -16.82 9.00 7.52
N SER A 350 -17.33 8.54 6.38
CA SER A 350 -18.71 8.79 5.95
C SER A 350 -19.71 8.17 6.93
N ILE A 351 -19.46 6.94 7.40
CA ILE A 351 -20.29 6.28 8.42
C ILE A 351 -20.24 7.05 9.75
N ALA A 352 -19.07 7.53 10.18
CA ALA A 352 -18.96 8.34 11.40
C ALA A 352 -19.83 9.60 11.32
N ILE A 353 -19.81 10.29 10.18
CA ILE A 353 -20.63 11.47 9.91
C ILE A 353 -22.13 11.10 9.83
N GLY A 354 -22.45 9.97 9.19
CA GLY A 354 -23.81 9.44 9.16
C GLY A 354 -24.37 9.21 10.56
N PHE A 355 -23.57 8.64 11.46
CA PHE A 355 -23.96 8.48 12.87
C PHE A 355 -24.24 9.83 13.55
N ILE A 356 -23.43 10.86 13.30
CA ILE A 356 -23.67 12.22 13.84
C ILE A 356 -25.00 12.79 13.33
N GLN A 357 -25.28 12.63 12.03
CA GLN A 357 -26.50 13.18 11.41
C GLN A 357 -27.78 12.52 11.93
N ILE A 358 -27.74 11.24 12.28
CA ILE A 358 -28.86 10.56 12.93
C ILE A 358 -28.93 10.80 14.45
N GLY A 359 -28.12 11.73 14.97
CA GLY A 359 -28.17 12.19 16.36
C GLY A 359 -27.36 11.35 17.35
N VAL A 360 -26.41 10.54 16.88
CA VAL A 360 -25.47 9.84 17.76
C VAL A 360 -24.37 10.78 18.20
N THR A 361 -24.19 10.91 19.51
CA THR A 361 -23.08 11.63 20.12
C THR A 361 -22.12 10.65 20.79
N PRO A 362 -20.83 10.97 20.93
CA PRO A 362 -19.86 10.09 21.59
C PRO A 362 -20.23 9.71 23.03
N TYR A 363 -21.00 10.59 23.69
CA TYR A 363 -21.61 10.39 24.99
C TYR A 363 -23.01 11.03 25.00
N PRO A 364 -24.04 10.42 25.61
CA PRO A 364 -24.04 9.18 26.40
C PRO A 364 -24.32 7.90 25.57
N ASN A 365 -24.26 7.94 24.24
CA ASN A 365 -24.64 6.79 23.43
C ASN A 365 -23.66 5.61 23.55
N VAL A 366 -24.22 4.41 23.72
CA VAL A 366 -23.50 3.13 23.61
C VAL A 366 -24.06 2.36 22.42
N ILE A 367 -23.19 1.91 21.53
CA ILE A 367 -23.53 1.17 20.31
C ILE A 367 -23.23 -0.31 20.53
N LEU A 368 -24.27 -1.15 20.52
CA LEU A 368 -24.13 -2.60 20.52
C LEU A 368 -23.93 -3.11 19.10
N PHE A 369 -22.79 -3.77 18.88
CA PHE A 369 -22.45 -4.43 17.64
C PHE A 369 -22.82 -5.91 17.71
N TYR A 370 -23.83 -6.29 16.94
CA TYR A 370 -24.45 -7.61 16.90
C TYR A 370 -24.47 -8.14 15.46
N ALA A 371 -23.30 -8.36 14.87
CA ALA A 371 -23.19 -8.68 13.46
C ALA A 371 -22.11 -9.73 13.19
N ASP A 372 -22.35 -10.52 12.15
CA ASP A 372 -21.40 -11.50 11.65
C ASP A 372 -20.31 -10.80 10.82
N ASN A 373 -19.16 -11.47 10.66
CA ASN A 373 -18.01 -10.88 9.97
C ASN A 373 -18.33 -10.47 8.53
N SER A 374 -18.20 -9.18 8.22
CA SER A 374 -18.35 -8.65 6.85
C SER A 374 -17.47 -7.41 6.68
N ILE A 375 -17.23 -6.98 5.43
CA ILE A 375 -16.47 -5.75 5.19
C ILE A 375 -17.23 -4.52 5.68
N GLN A 376 -18.56 -4.51 5.56
CA GLN A 376 -19.43 -3.47 6.09
C GLN A 376 -19.31 -3.39 7.61
N CYS A 377 -19.14 -4.53 8.29
CA CYS A 377 -18.90 -4.55 9.73
C CYS A 377 -17.58 -3.88 10.11
N VAL A 378 -16.51 -4.17 9.37
CA VAL A 378 -15.20 -3.53 9.59
C VAL A 378 -15.32 -2.02 9.43
N ILE A 379 -15.90 -1.55 8.32
CA ILE A 379 -16.10 -0.12 8.04
C ILE A 379 -16.95 0.55 9.14
N THR A 380 -18.03 -0.11 9.57
CA THR A 380 -18.93 0.44 10.59
C THR A 380 -18.22 0.61 11.93
N ILE A 381 -17.44 -0.38 12.35
CA ILE A 381 -16.66 -0.32 13.60
C ILE A 381 -15.63 0.81 13.54
N TYR A 382 -14.94 0.97 12.42
CA TYR A 382 -13.98 2.07 12.23
C TYR A 382 -14.68 3.43 12.29
N GLY A 383 -15.85 3.56 11.68
CA GLY A 383 -16.67 4.78 11.81
C GLY A 383 -17.07 5.09 13.25
N ILE A 384 -17.41 4.07 14.04
CA ILE A 384 -17.72 4.23 15.48
C ILE A 384 -16.49 4.68 16.27
N ILE A 385 -15.31 4.14 15.94
CA ILE A 385 -14.03 4.53 16.56
C ILE A 385 -13.67 5.97 16.20
N TYR A 386 -13.82 6.36 14.92
CA TYR A 386 -13.59 7.74 14.47
C TYR A 386 -14.56 8.74 15.11
N LEU A 387 -15.80 8.33 15.33
CA LEU A 387 -16.77 9.10 16.09
C LEU A 387 -16.33 9.28 17.57
N GLY A 388 -15.60 8.32 18.13
CA GLY A 388 -15.24 8.30 19.55
C GLY A 388 -16.36 7.79 20.46
N ALA A 389 -17.36 7.09 19.91
CA ALA A 389 -18.48 6.56 20.67
C ALA A 389 -18.13 5.26 21.41
N SER A 390 -18.87 4.96 22.49
CA SER A 390 -18.69 3.72 23.25
C SER A 390 -19.24 2.53 22.47
N LEU A 391 -18.39 1.52 22.26
CA LEU A 391 -18.72 0.28 21.55
C LEU A 391 -19.02 -0.84 22.57
N SER A 392 -20.04 -1.64 22.32
CA SER A 392 -20.25 -2.92 23.00
C SER A 392 -20.27 -3.99 21.91
N ILE A 393 -19.48 -5.05 22.07
CA ILE A 393 -19.43 -6.14 21.09
C ILE A 393 -19.97 -7.41 21.73
N THR A 394 -20.68 -8.21 20.94
CA THR A 394 -20.94 -9.59 21.32
C THR A 394 -20.96 -10.49 20.10
N VAL A 395 -20.68 -11.78 20.30
CA VAL A 395 -20.87 -12.77 19.23
C VAL A 395 -22.38 -12.93 19.04
N PRO A 396 -22.90 -12.74 17.81
CA PRO A 396 -24.32 -12.90 17.56
C PRO A 396 -24.76 -14.35 17.81
N SER A 397 -25.93 -14.52 18.41
CA SER A 397 -26.52 -15.83 18.76
C SER A 397 -28.00 -15.83 18.38
N ASP A 398 -28.62 -16.97 18.12
CA ASP A 398 -30.06 -17.00 17.79
C ASP A 398 -31.00 -16.91 19.01
N VAL A 399 -30.44 -16.56 20.18
CA VAL A 399 -31.14 -16.51 21.47
C VAL A 399 -31.48 -15.07 21.85
N VAL A 400 -32.78 -14.74 21.90
CA VAL A 400 -33.29 -13.37 22.16
C VAL A 400 -32.90 -12.85 23.54
N SER A 401 -32.92 -13.70 24.57
CA SER A 401 -32.55 -13.31 25.94
C SER A 401 -31.10 -12.84 26.05
N ASN A 402 -30.18 -13.41 25.26
CA ASN A 402 -28.78 -12.98 25.24
C ASN A 402 -28.65 -11.55 24.70
N LEU A 403 -29.37 -11.23 23.62
CA LEU A 403 -29.42 -9.88 23.07
C LEU A 403 -30.03 -8.90 24.08
N ALA A 404 -31.18 -9.25 24.67
CA ALA A 404 -31.87 -8.40 25.64
C ALA A 404 -31.01 -8.10 26.88
N ASN A 405 -30.42 -9.13 27.48
CA ASN A 405 -29.55 -9.00 28.65
C ASN A 405 -28.34 -8.11 28.34
N LYS A 406 -27.76 -8.23 27.15
CA LYS A 406 -26.61 -7.42 26.75
C LYS A 406 -26.99 -5.94 26.58
N ILE A 407 -28.13 -5.66 25.96
CA ILE A 407 -28.66 -4.30 25.80
C ILE A 407 -28.85 -3.62 27.16
N VAL A 408 -29.50 -4.31 28.10
CA VAL A 408 -29.79 -3.75 29.44
C VAL A 408 -28.51 -3.60 30.26
N THR A 409 -27.66 -4.61 30.28
CA THR A 409 -26.42 -4.61 31.08
C THR A 409 -25.48 -3.48 30.68
N ASP A 410 -25.36 -3.22 29.38
CA ASP A 410 -24.44 -2.22 28.85
C ASP A 410 -25.11 -0.87 28.58
N GLN A 411 -26.43 -0.76 28.83
CA GLN A 411 -27.23 0.43 28.56
C GLN A 411 -27.13 0.89 27.10
N CYS A 412 -27.24 -0.07 26.17
CA CYS A 412 -27.08 0.17 24.75
C CYS A 412 -28.22 1.01 24.19
N SER A 413 -27.89 2.17 23.66
CA SER A 413 -28.86 3.08 23.03
C SER A 413 -29.03 2.81 21.54
N ILE A 414 -28.06 2.17 20.91
CA ILE A 414 -28.05 1.90 19.47
C ILE A 414 -27.69 0.44 19.26
N LEU A 415 -28.38 -0.24 18.34
CA LEU A 415 -28.09 -1.61 17.93
C LEU A 415 -27.67 -1.64 16.47
N ALA A 416 -26.44 -2.05 16.19
CA ALA A 416 -25.94 -2.31 14.84
C ALA A 416 -25.98 -3.83 14.58
N ILE A 417 -26.81 -4.28 13.64
CA ILE A 417 -27.14 -5.71 13.42
C ILE A 417 -26.99 -6.13 11.95
N SER A 418 -26.57 -7.37 11.72
CA SER A 418 -26.65 -7.99 10.38
C SER A 418 -28.11 -8.22 9.97
N GLY A 419 -28.44 -7.96 8.71
CA GLY A 419 -29.80 -8.03 8.18
C GLY A 419 -30.40 -9.42 8.26
N HIS A 420 -29.62 -10.48 8.03
CA HIS A 420 -30.12 -11.86 8.21
C HIS A 420 -30.46 -12.22 9.66
N LYS A 421 -30.02 -11.43 10.65
CA LYS A 421 -30.33 -11.59 12.08
C LYS A 421 -31.48 -10.70 12.57
N ILE A 422 -32.14 -9.95 11.67
CA ILE A 422 -33.29 -9.09 11.97
C ILE A 422 -34.42 -9.83 12.69
N SER A 423 -34.65 -11.12 12.38
CA SER A 423 -35.71 -11.92 12.98
C SER A 423 -35.62 -12.03 14.51
N ILE A 424 -34.42 -11.92 15.09
CA ILE A 424 -34.20 -11.92 16.54
C ILE A 424 -34.73 -10.64 17.15
N VAL A 425 -34.53 -9.51 16.47
CA VAL A 425 -35.05 -8.21 16.89
C VAL A 425 -36.57 -8.19 16.77
N GLN A 426 -37.14 -8.77 15.72
CA GLN A 426 -38.60 -8.94 15.62
C GLN A 426 -39.14 -9.72 16.83
N LYS A 427 -38.55 -10.87 17.16
CA LYS A 427 -38.94 -11.66 18.36
C LYS A 427 -38.78 -10.87 19.67
N LEU A 428 -37.77 -10.01 19.78
CA LEU A 428 -37.60 -9.11 20.94
C LEU A 428 -38.81 -8.16 21.07
N PHE A 429 -39.23 -7.53 19.97
CA PHE A 429 -40.36 -6.60 19.94
C PHE A 429 -41.74 -7.27 19.97
N ASP A 430 -41.86 -8.53 19.53
CA ASP A 430 -43.10 -9.29 19.68
C ASP A 430 -43.34 -9.66 21.15
N ASN A 431 -42.27 -9.88 21.93
CA ASN A 431 -42.31 -10.19 23.36
C ASN A 431 -42.09 -8.95 24.24
N LYS A 432 -42.73 -7.82 23.90
CA LYS A 432 -42.60 -6.52 24.58
C LYS A 432 -42.77 -6.57 26.11
N GLN A 433 -43.63 -7.44 26.63
CA GLN A 433 -43.86 -7.57 28.07
C GLN A 433 -42.65 -8.16 28.81
N LEU A 434 -41.92 -9.07 28.18
CA LEU A 434 -40.77 -9.75 28.79
C LEU A 434 -39.48 -8.94 28.67
N TYR A 435 -39.34 -8.15 27.60
CA TYR A 435 -38.12 -7.42 27.26
C TYR A 435 -38.31 -5.89 27.25
N SER A 436 -39.25 -5.38 28.04
CA SER A 436 -39.58 -3.95 28.12
C SER A 436 -38.35 -3.08 28.39
N ASP A 437 -37.48 -3.54 29.29
CA ASP A 437 -36.29 -2.80 29.72
C ASP A 437 -35.30 -2.66 28.57
N ALA A 438 -35.02 -3.74 27.84
CA ALA A 438 -34.14 -3.73 26.67
C ALA A 438 -34.68 -2.81 25.56
N ILE A 439 -36.00 -2.88 25.29
CA ILE A 439 -36.66 -2.05 24.27
C ILE A 439 -36.64 -0.56 24.67
N SER A 440 -36.72 -0.27 25.96
CA SER A 440 -36.68 1.10 26.47
C SER A 440 -35.30 1.75 26.26
N CYS A 441 -34.21 1.00 26.41
CA CYS A 441 -32.84 1.48 26.20
C CYS A 441 -32.58 1.87 24.74
N LEU A 442 -33.07 1.08 23.78
CA LEU A 442 -32.81 1.32 22.36
C LEU A 442 -33.51 2.58 21.83
N LYS A 443 -32.78 3.40 21.09
CA LYS A 443 -33.27 4.58 20.37
C LYS A 443 -33.24 4.36 18.85
N THR A 444 -32.15 3.77 18.38
CA THR A 444 -31.87 3.61 16.95
C THR A 444 -31.39 2.19 16.65
N ILE A 445 -31.82 1.63 15.52
CA ILE A 445 -31.39 0.33 15.01
C ILE A 445 -30.75 0.55 13.64
N VAL A 446 -29.52 0.08 13.47
CA VAL A 446 -28.74 0.19 12.25
C VAL A 446 -28.56 -1.20 11.64
N ILE A 447 -28.97 -1.36 10.38
CA ILE A 447 -28.82 -2.63 9.64
C ILE A 447 -27.57 -2.51 8.75
N ILE A 448 -26.61 -3.40 8.95
CA ILE A 448 -25.24 -3.28 8.39
C ILE A 448 -25.12 -3.88 6.97
N ASP A 449 -26.01 -4.80 6.58
CA ASP A 449 -25.99 -5.42 5.25
C ASP A 449 -27.34 -5.27 4.51
N SER A 450 -27.32 -5.48 3.20
CA SER A 450 -28.36 -5.06 2.25
C SER A 450 -29.55 -6.04 2.11
N THR A 451 -29.77 -6.95 3.05
CA THR A 451 -30.69 -8.08 2.83
C THR A 451 -32.19 -7.77 3.01
N GLY A 452 -32.59 -6.50 3.06
CA GLY A 452 -33.99 -6.10 3.27
C GLY A 452 -34.51 -6.41 4.70
N GLY A 453 -35.72 -5.96 5.00
CA GLY A 453 -36.36 -6.11 6.33
C GLY A 453 -36.53 -4.81 7.12
N GLU A 454 -36.08 -3.68 6.56
CA GLU A 454 -36.24 -2.34 7.13
C GLU A 454 -37.70 -1.95 7.31
N ASP A 455 -38.52 -2.13 6.28
CA ASP A 455 -39.95 -1.80 6.32
C ASP A 455 -40.69 -2.62 7.38
N VAL A 456 -40.31 -3.89 7.52
CA VAL A 456 -40.88 -4.78 8.53
C VAL A 456 -40.50 -4.31 9.92
N LEU A 457 -39.23 -3.98 10.17
CA LEU A 457 -38.79 -3.49 11.47
C LEU A 457 -39.34 -2.10 11.81
N ALA A 458 -39.42 -1.21 10.81
CA ALA A 458 -40.00 0.12 10.93
C ALA A 458 -41.51 0.05 11.24
N SER A 459 -42.21 -0.96 10.73
CA SER A 459 -43.63 -1.19 11.07
C SER A 459 -43.85 -1.72 12.49
N LEU A 460 -42.89 -2.52 13.02
CA LEU A 460 -42.98 -3.17 14.32
C LEU A 460 -42.55 -2.27 15.50
N THR A 461 -41.80 -1.21 15.21
CA THR A 461 -41.16 -0.34 16.20
C THR A 461 -41.41 1.14 15.91
N ARG A 462 -41.54 1.97 16.95
CA ARG A 462 -41.50 3.44 16.81
C ARG A 462 -40.07 3.99 16.85
N LYS A 463 -39.07 3.12 16.77
CA LYS A 463 -37.65 3.47 16.89
C LYS A 463 -37.11 3.85 15.52
N GLN A 464 -36.03 4.64 15.49
CA GLN A 464 -35.40 5.01 14.22
C GLN A 464 -34.68 3.78 13.65
N VAL A 465 -35.01 3.38 12.42
CA VAL A 465 -34.34 2.29 11.71
C VAL A 465 -33.58 2.89 10.53
N VAL A 466 -32.29 2.59 10.42
CA VAL A 466 -31.39 3.14 9.40
C VAL A 466 -30.62 2.00 8.76
N ASN A 467 -30.46 2.02 7.44
CA ASN A 467 -29.66 1.04 6.74
C ASN A 467 -28.26 1.54 6.44
N TYR A 468 -27.36 0.61 6.13
CA TYR A 468 -25.95 0.88 5.88
C TYR A 468 -25.75 1.91 4.77
N GLU A 469 -26.45 1.77 3.64
CA GLU A 469 -26.28 2.66 2.49
C GLU A 469 -26.76 4.08 2.81
N THR A 470 -27.88 4.24 3.50
CA THR A 470 -28.41 5.54 3.94
C THR A 470 -27.43 6.19 4.91
N LEU A 471 -26.88 5.42 5.84
CA LEU A 471 -25.87 5.89 6.78
C LEU A 471 -24.58 6.32 6.07
N LEU A 472 -24.17 5.56 5.05
CA LEU A 472 -22.98 5.85 4.26
C LEU A 472 -23.16 7.10 3.39
N HIS A 473 -24.27 7.16 2.64
CA HIS A 473 -24.62 8.27 1.75
C HIS A 473 -24.79 9.59 2.51
N ALA A 474 -25.34 9.54 3.72
CA ALA A 474 -25.48 10.70 4.60
C ALA A 474 -24.13 11.42 4.86
N GLY A 475 -23.02 10.69 4.93
CA GLY A 475 -21.70 11.25 5.16
C GLY A 475 -20.84 11.50 3.92
N MET A 476 -21.26 11.07 2.73
CA MET A 476 -20.43 11.17 1.52
C MET A 476 -20.24 12.64 1.08
N GLY A 477 -18.97 13.03 0.85
CA GLY A 477 -18.59 14.37 0.42
C GLY A 477 -18.26 15.36 1.54
N CYS A 478 -18.40 14.95 2.81
CA CYS A 478 -17.98 15.73 3.97
C CYS A 478 -16.53 15.39 4.37
N LYS A 479 -15.70 16.39 4.67
CA LYS A 479 -14.29 16.18 5.08
C LYS A 479 -14.17 15.97 6.59
N LEU A 480 -13.28 15.06 7.01
CA LEU A 480 -12.99 14.72 8.42
C LEU A 480 -12.73 15.92 9.37
N LYS A 481 -12.37 17.11 8.86
CA LYS A 481 -12.26 18.35 9.66
C LYS A 481 -13.55 18.73 10.41
N SER A 482 -14.69 18.16 10.05
CA SER A 482 -15.97 18.34 10.74
C SER A 482 -16.21 17.37 11.91
N ILE A 483 -15.38 16.33 12.07
CA ILE A 483 -15.46 15.43 13.22
C ILE A 483 -14.64 16.06 14.35
N PRO A 484 -15.21 16.24 15.56
CA PRO A 484 -14.47 16.86 16.65
C PRO A 484 -13.23 16.02 16.97
N TYR A 485 -12.04 16.60 16.86
CA TYR A 485 -10.82 15.94 17.31
C TYR A 485 -10.88 15.81 18.83
N TYR A 486 -11.29 14.64 19.32
CA TYR A 486 -11.37 14.38 20.76
C TYR A 486 -9.96 14.09 21.29
N SER A 487 -9.34 15.14 21.85
CA SER A 487 -8.04 15.05 22.54
C SER A 487 -8.14 14.19 23.79
N PHE A 488 -7.16 13.29 23.95
CA PHE A 488 -6.96 12.40 25.11
C PHE A 488 -6.94 13.11 26.47
N ASN A 489 -6.71 14.43 26.52
CA ASN A 489 -6.53 15.15 27.79
C ASN A 489 -7.81 15.77 28.37
N ASN A 490 -8.94 15.78 27.64
CA ASN A 490 -10.12 16.57 28.01
C ASN A 490 -11.25 15.78 28.69
N PHE A 491 -11.11 14.47 28.92
CA PHE A 491 -12.12 13.67 29.59
C PHE A 491 -11.55 13.03 30.87
N PRO A 492 -12.18 13.24 32.05
CA PRO A 492 -11.75 12.61 33.32
C PRO A 492 -11.93 11.07 33.35
N ASN A 493 -12.31 10.48 32.22
CA ASN A 493 -12.60 9.06 32.02
C ASN A 493 -12.39 8.71 30.54
N ASP A 494 -11.14 8.52 30.13
CA ASP A 494 -10.73 7.89 28.86
C ASP A 494 -11.55 6.63 28.59
N LYS A 495 -12.42 6.61 27.56
CA LYS A 495 -13.17 5.39 27.22
C LYS A 495 -13.16 5.08 25.72
N LEU A 496 -12.46 3.99 25.39
CA LEU A 496 -13.07 2.95 24.55
C LEU A 496 -13.86 2.06 25.52
N LEU A 497 -14.92 1.39 25.08
CA LEU A 497 -15.43 0.24 25.82
C LEU A 497 -15.43 -0.93 24.83
N ILE A 498 -15.00 -2.11 25.26
CA ILE A 498 -15.13 -3.38 24.52
C ILE A 498 -15.30 -4.47 25.58
N MET A 499 -16.39 -5.25 25.57
CA MET A 499 -16.63 -6.30 26.58
C MET A 499 -17.30 -7.54 25.99
N ASN A 500 -16.68 -8.72 26.20
CA ASN A 500 -17.34 -10.03 26.10
C ASN A 500 -16.65 -11.06 27.03
N THR A 501 -17.34 -11.97 27.72
CA THR A 501 -17.80 -13.28 27.21
C THR A 501 -19.09 -13.81 27.85
N ILE A 502 -20.08 -14.10 26.98
CA ILE A 502 -21.00 -15.26 26.82
C ILE A 502 -21.35 -16.20 28.00
N ASN A 503 -20.51 -16.40 29.03
CA ASN A 503 -20.77 -17.35 30.14
C ASN A 503 -20.46 -16.83 31.55
N GLU A 504 -19.80 -15.68 31.71
CA GLU A 504 -19.54 -15.10 33.03
C GLU A 504 -20.16 -13.71 33.11
N GLN A 505 -20.89 -13.41 34.18
CA GLN A 505 -21.49 -12.10 34.47
C GLN A 505 -20.44 -10.96 34.68
N LYS A 506 -19.20 -11.13 34.21
CA LYS A 506 -18.09 -10.20 34.44
C LYS A 506 -17.90 -9.23 33.28
N ARG A 507 -18.07 -7.96 33.63
CA ARG A 507 -17.96 -6.79 32.75
C ARG A 507 -16.48 -6.36 32.60
N LYS A 508 -15.80 -6.64 31.48
CA LYS A 508 -14.41 -6.18 31.17
C LYS A 508 -14.38 -4.87 30.37
N ILE A 509 -13.88 -3.77 30.95
CA ILE A 509 -13.75 -2.47 30.28
C ILE A 509 -12.34 -2.32 29.72
N VAL A 510 -12.21 -2.01 28.43
CA VAL A 510 -10.94 -1.74 27.74
C VAL A 510 -10.95 -0.31 27.25
N ASN A 511 -10.07 0.55 27.76
CA ASN A 511 -9.96 1.95 27.32
C ASN A 511 -9.09 2.10 26.04
N ASN A 512 -9.08 3.31 25.45
CA ASN A 512 -8.32 3.60 24.23
C ASN A 512 -6.82 3.28 24.36
N GLN A 513 -6.21 3.59 25.52
CA GLN A 513 -4.78 3.33 25.75
C GLN A 513 -4.47 1.83 25.81
N THR A 514 -5.29 1.05 26.51
CA THR A 514 -5.16 -0.41 26.58
C THR A 514 -5.37 -1.05 25.21
N PHE A 515 -6.36 -0.57 24.45
CA PHE A 515 -6.60 -1.04 23.09
C PHE A 515 -5.44 -0.71 22.14
N LEU A 516 -4.89 0.50 22.18
CA LEU A 516 -3.70 0.86 21.40
C LEU A 516 -2.48 0.01 21.78
N ARG A 517 -2.26 -0.28 23.08
CA ARG A 517 -1.17 -1.17 23.53
C ARG A 517 -1.34 -2.61 23.03
N ILE A 518 -2.57 -3.10 22.95
CA ILE A 518 -2.92 -4.39 22.35
C ILE A 518 -2.46 -4.41 20.88
N LEU A 519 -2.77 -3.36 20.12
CA LEU A 519 -2.45 -3.25 18.69
C LEU A 519 -0.94 -3.12 18.42
N MET A 520 -0.22 -2.32 19.20
CA MET A 520 1.20 -2.04 19.00
C MET A 520 2.12 -3.25 19.26
N ASN A 521 1.62 -4.32 19.88
CA ASN A 521 2.39 -5.53 20.17
C ASN A 521 2.45 -6.53 19.00
N GLU A 522 1.71 -6.32 17.92
CA GLU A 522 1.68 -7.20 16.75
C GLU A 522 2.51 -6.62 15.58
N THR A 523 3.84 -6.52 15.78
CA THR A 523 4.76 -5.99 14.76
C THR A 523 5.55 -7.12 14.11
N GLU A 524 5.04 -7.62 12.99
CA GLU A 524 5.74 -8.55 12.09
C GLU A 524 5.68 -7.99 10.66
N ASP A 525 6.73 -8.20 9.86
CA ASP A 525 6.82 -7.77 8.45
C ASP A 525 5.75 -8.48 7.61
N SER A 526 4.63 -7.80 7.41
CA SER A 526 3.38 -8.44 6.99
C SER A 526 2.61 -7.65 5.92
N VAL A 527 3.14 -6.50 5.50
CA VAL A 527 2.53 -5.60 4.51
C VAL A 527 2.25 -6.34 3.19
N GLY A 528 1.03 -6.20 2.66
CA GLY A 528 0.60 -6.81 1.39
C GLY A 528 0.31 -8.31 1.47
N LYS A 529 0.49 -8.95 2.63
CA LYS A 529 0.11 -10.35 2.84
C LYS A 529 -1.41 -10.46 2.94
N ARG A 530 -1.98 -11.50 2.32
CA ARG A 530 -3.40 -11.82 2.45
C ARG A 530 -3.61 -12.66 3.69
N ILE A 531 -4.56 -12.22 4.51
CA ILE A 531 -4.91 -12.88 5.77
C ILE A 531 -6.39 -13.23 5.81
N ILE A 532 -6.69 -14.44 6.27
CA ILE A 532 -8.04 -14.81 6.71
C ILE A 532 -8.13 -14.71 8.22
N VAL A 533 -9.19 -14.06 8.70
CA VAL A 533 -9.56 -14.03 10.12
C VAL A 533 -10.86 -14.79 10.31
N SER A 534 -10.79 -15.99 10.88
CA SER A 534 -11.97 -16.81 11.16
C SER A 534 -12.63 -16.49 12.52
N TYR A 535 -12.05 -15.58 13.29
CA TYR A 535 -12.58 -15.19 14.61
C TYR A 535 -13.74 -14.23 14.46
N PRO A 536 -14.82 -14.37 15.26
CA PRO A 536 -15.90 -13.39 15.28
C PRO A 536 -15.39 -12.00 15.71
N ILE A 537 -15.78 -10.96 14.98
CA ILE A 537 -15.62 -9.54 15.35
C ILE A 537 -16.26 -9.25 16.72
N GLY A 538 -17.29 -10.01 17.09
CA GLY A 538 -17.93 -9.97 18.41
C GLY A 538 -17.05 -10.37 19.59
N HIS A 539 -15.80 -10.79 19.34
CA HIS A 539 -14.80 -11.10 20.36
C HIS A 539 -13.64 -10.10 20.31
N LEU A 540 -13.09 -9.73 21.47
CA LEU A 540 -12.01 -8.73 21.57
C LEU A 540 -10.81 -9.10 20.70
N PHE A 541 -10.44 -10.39 20.68
CA PHE A 541 -9.35 -10.90 19.84
C PHE A 541 -9.61 -10.73 18.34
N GLY A 542 -10.82 -11.07 17.86
CA GLY A 542 -11.17 -10.91 16.44
C GLY A 542 -11.14 -9.45 16.03
N LEU A 543 -11.68 -8.57 16.87
CA LEU A 543 -11.67 -7.13 16.68
C LEU A 543 -10.24 -6.56 16.66
N SER A 544 -9.41 -6.88 17.65
CA SER A 544 -8.03 -6.36 17.73
C SER A 544 -7.19 -6.82 16.54
N SER A 545 -7.34 -8.07 16.11
CA SER A 545 -6.59 -8.60 14.98
C SER A 545 -7.01 -7.95 13.68
N ILE A 546 -8.31 -7.78 13.39
CA ILE A 546 -8.77 -7.05 12.21
C ILE A 546 -8.18 -5.64 12.16
N TYR A 547 -8.09 -4.98 13.31
CA TYR A 547 -7.54 -3.64 13.39
C TYR A 547 -6.02 -3.61 13.14
N SER A 548 -5.30 -4.54 13.75
CA SER A 548 -3.87 -4.76 13.54
C SER A 548 -3.53 -5.07 12.08
N ILE A 549 -4.35 -5.90 11.42
CA ILE A 549 -4.21 -6.27 10.00
C ILE A 549 -4.22 -5.03 9.10
N LEU A 550 -5.18 -4.12 9.32
CA LEU A 550 -5.29 -2.90 8.54
C LEU A 550 -4.16 -1.91 8.85
N LEU A 551 -3.75 -1.77 10.12
CA LEU A 551 -2.60 -0.94 10.51
C LEU A 551 -1.29 -1.43 9.87
N ASN A 552 -1.12 -2.74 9.76
CA ASN A 552 0.06 -3.36 9.16
C ASN A 552 -0.03 -3.44 7.63
N GLY A 553 -1.07 -2.89 7.00
CA GLY A 553 -1.20 -2.89 5.54
C GLY A 553 -1.39 -4.27 4.93
N MET A 554 -1.96 -5.21 5.68
CA MET A 554 -2.31 -6.54 5.21
C MET A 554 -3.68 -6.53 4.51
N ILE A 555 -3.88 -7.49 3.61
CA ILE A 555 -5.13 -7.66 2.87
C ILE A 555 -6.04 -8.60 3.67
N LEU A 556 -7.06 -8.04 4.33
CA LEU A 556 -8.07 -8.81 5.06
C LEU A 556 -9.03 -9.51 4.11
N ILE A 557 -9.27 -10.80 4.37
CA ILE A 557 -10.31 -11.63 3.73
C ILE A 557 -11.26 -12.05 4.86
N PRO A 558 -12.36 -11.30 5.09
CA PRO A 558 -13.32 -11.63 6.14
C PRO A 558 -14.05 -12.94 5.80
N THR A 559 -14.35 -13.76 6.80
CA THR A 559 -15.13 -15.00 6.64
C THR A 559 -16.34 -15.00 7.56
N ARG A 560 -17.55 -15.13 7.01
CA ARG A 560 -18.82 -15.25 7.75
C ARG A 560 -18.96 -16.63 8.40
N GLU A 561 -18.59 -17.68 7.68
CA GLU A 561 -18.73 -19.06 8.13
C GLU A 561 -17.44 -19.55 8.80
N ILE A 562 -17.60 -20.13 9.99
CA ILE A 562 -16.52 -20.78 10.73
C ILE A 562 -16.51 -22.26 10.35
N ASN A 563 -16.28 -22.55 9.06
CA ASN A 563 -16.18 -23.90 8.52
C ASN A 563 -14.78 -24.14 7.95
N THR A 564 -14.11 -25.20 8.39
CA THR A 564 -12.73 -25.52 8.00
C THR A 564 -12.57 -25.72 6.49
N GLU A 565 -13.45 -26.48 5.84
CA GLU A 565 -13.34 -26.69 4.38
C GLU A 565 -13.55 -25.39 3.60
N HIS A 566 -14.53 -24.57 3.99
CA HIS A 566 -14.78 -23.28 3.34
C HIS A 566 -13.58 -22.33 3.50
N ILE A 567 -13.00 -22.25 4.70
CA ILE A 567 -11.81 -21.42 4.96
C ILE A 567 -10.64 -21.86 4.09
N LEU A 568 -10.41 -23.17 3.95
CA LEU A 568 -9.31 -23.70 3.14
C LEU A 568 -9.53 -23.51 1.63
N GLN A 569 -10.78 -23.55 1.15
CA GLN A 569 -11.11 -23.15 -0.23
C GLN A 569 -10.75 -21.69 -0.49
N LEU A 570 -11.01 -20.81 0.49
CA LEU A 570 -10.64 -19.39 0.38
C LEU A 570 -9.11 -19.20 0.40
N VAL A 571 -8.38 -20.04 1.17
CA VAL A 571 -6.92 -20.04 1.17
C VAL A 571 -6.36 -20.32 -0.22
N GLU A 572 -6.84 -21.38 -0.88
CA GLU A 572 -6.43 -21.74 -2.24
C GLU A 572 -6.81 -20.63 -3.24
N ARG A 573 -8.09 -20.25 -3.24
CA ARG A 573 -8.65 -19.28 -4.19
C ARG A 573 -7.93 -17.93 -4.14
N PHE A 574 -7.66 -17.45 -2.94
CA PHE A 574 -7.05 -16.13 -2.74
C PHE A 574 -5.56 -16.21 -2.46
N ARG A 575 -4.94 -17.39 -2.50
CA ARG A 575 -3.50 -17.59 -2.25
C ARG A 575 -3.07 -16.90 -0.95
N VAL A 576 -3.79 -17.21 0.12
CA VAL A 576 -3.64 -16.62 1.45
C VAL A 576 -2.30 -17.03 2.04
N GLN A 577 -1.59 -16.08 2.64
CA GLN A 577 -0.31 -16.33 3.29
C GLN A 577 -0.47 -16.50 4.79
N TRP A 578 -1.40 -15.78 5.41
CA TRP A 578 -1.59 -15.80 6.86
C TRP A 578 -2.98 -16.30 7.19
N LEU A 579 -3.06 -17.29 8.07
CA LEU A 579 -4.34 -17.89 8.45
C LEU A 579 -4.52 -17.78 9.95
N MET A 580 -5.54 -17.03 10.38
CA MET A 580 -5.89 -16.91 11.80
C MET A 580 -7.16 -17.69 12.09
N VAL A 581 -7.03 -18.76 12.87
CA VAL A 581 -8.09 -19.76 13.08
C VAL A 581 -8.33 -20.06 14.55
N THR A 582 -9.57 -20.46 14.88
CA THR A 582 -9.91 -20.94 16.22
C THR A 582 -9.18 -22.25 16.55
N TYR A 583 -9.02 -22.56 17.83
CA TYR A 583 -8.46 -23.84 18.28
C TYR A 583 -9.19 -25.06 17.69
N GLN A 584 -10.51 -24.98 17.51
CA GLN A 584 -11.31 -26.07 16.93
C GLN A 584 -10.92 -26.35 15.46
N ILE A 585 -10.80 -25.31 14.64
CA ILE A 585 -10.37 -25.42 13.25
C ILE A 585 -8.95 -25.97 13.17
N LEU A 586 -8.06 -25.50 14.06
CA LEU A 586 -6.68 -26.00 14.12
C LEU A 586 -6.63 -27.51 14.39
N VAL A 587 -7.44 -28.00 15.34
CA VAL A 587 -7.54 -29.44 15.65
C VAL A 587 -8.07 -30.24 14.45
N GLU A 588 -9.07 -29.73 13.73
CA GLU A 588 -9.59 -30.38 12.52
C GLU A 588 -8.52 -30.47 11.42
N MET A 589 -7.78 -29.38 11.19
CA MET A 589 -6.64 -29.35 10.25
C MET A 589 -5.53 -30.34 10.63
N GLY A 590 -5.37 -30.65 11.92
CA GLY A 590 -4.43 -31.67 12.39
C GLY A 590 -4.94 -33.11 12.30
N LYS A 591 -6.26 -33.32 12.21
CA LYS A 591 -6.88 -34.65 12.07
C LYS A 591 -7.00 -35.08 10.61
N ILE A 592 -7.31 -34.15 9.71
CA ILE A 592 -7.59 -34.41 8.30
C ILE A 592 -6.50 -33.75 7.43
N ASP A 593 -5.95 -34.48 6.46
CA ASP A 593 -5.00 -33.91 5.48
C ASP A 593 -5.75 -33.28 4.30
N PHE A 594 -5.98 -31.98 4.40
CA PHE A 594 -6.69 -31.21 3.38
C PHE A 594 -5.86 -30.89 2.13
N ARG A 595 -4.55 -31.16 2.12
CA ARG A 595 -3.68 -30.90 0.94
C ARG A 595 -3.98 -31.82 -0.25
N SER A 596 -4.64 -32.94 0.02
CA SER A 596 -5.16 -33.82 -1.02
C SER A 596 -6.34 -33.21 -1.78
N LYS A 597 -7.02 -32.23 -1.18
CA LYS A 597 -8.22 -31.58 -1.73
C LYS A 597 -7.97 -30.14 -2.22
N TYR A 598 -7.08 -29.40 -1.59
CA TYR A 598 -6.84 -27.97 -1.85
C TYR A 598 -5.35 -27.64 -1.94
N ASP A 599 -4.95 -26.75 -2.84
CA ASP A 599 -3.60 -26.17 -2.89
C ASP A 599 -3.41 -25.11 -1.79
N LEU A 600 -2.71 -25.52 -0.73
CA LEU A 600 -2.41 -24.68 0.43
C LEU A 600 -0.95 -24.20 0.46
N SER A 601 -0.24 -24.28 -0.67
CA SER A 601 1.20 -23.95 -0.78
C SER A 601 1.54 -22.49 -0.50
N SER A 602 0.55 -21.59 -0.52
CA SER A 602 0.75 -20.17 -0.22
C SER A 602 0.85 -19.86 1.28
N LEU A 603 0.43 -20.78 2.16
CA LEU A 603 0.43 -20.53 3.60
C LEU A 603 1.84 -20.43 4.16
N GLU A 604 2.11 -19.31 4.85
CA GLU A 604 3.38 -19.03 5.51
C GLU A 604 3.23 -19.09 7.03
N ILE A 605 2.13 -18.57 7.57
CA ILE A 605 1.88 -18.46 9.02
C ILE A 605 0.47 -18.90 9.37
N ILE A 606 0.35 -19.70 10.42
CA ILE A 606 -0.94 -20.02 11.06
C ILE A 606 -0.91 -19.48 12.49
N LYS A 607 -1.87 -18.62 12.82
CA LYS A 607 -2.08 -18.08 14.17
C LYS A 607 -3.35 -18.67 14.77
N PHE A 608 -3.30 -19.02 16.05
CA PHE A 608 -4.46 -19.54 16.77
C PHE A 608 -4.47 -19.08 18.23
N GLY A 609 -5.63 -19.19 18.86
CA GLY A 609 -5.90 -18.70 20.21
C GLY A 609 -7.23 -19.21 20.76
N GLY A 610 -7.43 -19.01 22.06
CA GLY A 610 -8.65 -19.40 22.80
C GLY A 610 -8.51 -20.65 23.65
N ASN A 611 -7.56 -21.55 23.35
CA ASN A 611 -7.17 -22.68 24.21
C ASN A 611 -5.72 -23.07 23.95
N VAL A 612 -5.04 -23.56 24.98
CA VAL A 612 -3.66 -24.09 24.87
C VAL A 612 -3.67 -25.33 23.98
N CYS A 613 -2.80 -25.33 22.97
CA CYS A 613 -2.59 -26.48 22.08
C CYS A 613 -1.34 -27.25 22.49
N ASP A 614 -1.41 -28.58 22.50
CA ASP A 614 -0.25 -29.43 22.78
C ASP A 614 0.82 -29.32 21.69
N THR A 615 2.09 -29.44 22.09
CA THR A 615 3.25 -29.27 21.20
C THR A 615 3.30 -30.30 20.07
N ILE A 616 2.73 -31.49 20.29
CA ILE A 616 2.68 -32.57 19.30
C ILE A 616 1.78 -32.17 18.13
N LEU A 617 0.56 -31.69 18.40
CA LEU A 617 -0.35 -31.19 17.36
C LEU A 617 0.24 -29.98 16.62
N GLN A 618 0.89 -29.07 17.33
CA GLN A 618 1.55 -27.91 16.73
C GLN A 618 2.63 -28.33 15.72
N GLN A 619 3.49 -29.28 16.10
CA GLN A 619 4.56 -29.75 15.24
C GLN A 619 4.05 -30.58 14.06
N LYS A 620 2.97 -31.35 14.27
CA LYS A 620 2.25 -32.05 13.20
C LYS A 620 1.74 -31.07 12.14
N ILE A 621 1.04 -30.01 12.56
CA ILE A 621 0.50 -28.99 11.65
C ILE A 621 1.62 -28.24 10.94
N LYS A 622 2.67 -27.85 11.65
CA LYS A 622 3.83 -27.18 11.06
C LYS A 622 4.45 -27.99 9.92
N ASN A 623 4.62 -29.30 10.13
CA ASN A 623 5.21 -30.20 9.15
C ASN A 623 4.25 -30.50 7.98
N VAL A 624 2.96 -30.69 8.26
CA VAL A 624 1.96 -31.01 7.23
C VAL A 624 1.76 -29.81 6.29
N TYR A 625 1.57 -28.60 6.83
CA TYR A 625 1.27 -27.41 6.02
C TYR A 625 2.51 -26.59 5.63
N ASN A 626 3.72 -27.04 6.01
CA ASN A 626 5.00 -26.37 5.72
C ASN A 626 5.03 -24.88 6.11
N VAL A 627 4.38 -24.54 7.22
CA VAL A 627 4.29 -23.15 7.70
C VAL A 627 5.53 -22.77 8.51
N GLN A 628 6.02 -21.55 8.32
CA GLN A 628 7.23 -21.03 8.95
C GLN A 628 7.03 -20.91 10.47
N THR A 629 5.86 -20.42 10.88
CA THR A 629 5.55 -20.18 12.29
C THR A 629 4.11 -20.53 12.65
N LEU A 630 3.95 -21.16 13.81
CA LEU A 630 2.66 -21.45 14.44
C LEU A 630 2.62 -20.66 15.77
N HIS A 631 1.85 -19.58 15.82
CA HIS A 631 1.80 -18.70 16.99
C HIS A 631 0.54 -18.95 17.81
N PHE A 632 0.74 -19.25 19.10
CA PHE A 632 -0.30 -19.23 20.10
C PHE A 632 -0.39 -17.84 20.74
N SER A 633 -1.58 -17.22 20.72
CA SER A 633 -1.82 -15.95 21.41
C SER A 633 -2.51 -16.20 22.76
N ASP A 634 -1.72 -16.14 23.84
CA ASP A 634 -2.15 -16.33 25.23
C ASP A 634 -2.73 -15.07 25.89
N LYS A 635 -2.83 -13.95 25.15
CA LYS A 635 -2.86 -12.60 25.75
C LYS A 635 -4.25 -11.98 26.03
N TYR A 636 -5.36 -12.73 25.99
CA TYR A 636 -6.71 -12.12 26.13
C TYR A 636 -7.63 -12.76 27.15
#